data_AF-A0A4Q3BIE3-F1
#
_entry.id   AF-A0A4Q3BIE3-F1
#
_cell.length_a   1.000
_cell.length_b   1.000
_cell.length_c   1.000
_cell.angle_alpha   90.00
_cell.angle_beta   90.00
_cell.angle_gamma   90.00
#
_symmetry.space_group_name_H-M   'P 1'
#
loop_
_entity.id
_entity.type
_entity.pdbx_description
1 polymer ?
#
loop_
_entity_poly.entity_id
_entity_poly.type
_entity_poly.pdbx_seq_one_letter_code
_entity_poly.pdbx_strand_id
1 'polypeptide(L)'
;MGKKNKRIELHDVVVTDYAAEGKALAKLDGKVIFISGAVPGDTVDLLLTKNKKDWAEARVINIKELSKERVEPFCDHFGVCGGCKWQMLPYDKQLIYKQQEAEQNLRRIGKVTDAEFLPIAGADATRHY
;
A
#
# COMPACT_ATOMS: atom_id res chain seq x y z
N MET A 1 30.91 -16.34 6.61
CA MET A 1 30.11 -16.84 5.47
C MET A 1 28.73 -16.18 5.50
N GLY A 2 28.50 -15.18 4.64
CA GLY A 2 27.22 -14.46 4.61
C GLY A 2 26.09 -15.38 4.15
N LYS A 3 24.97 -15.41 4.88
CA LYS A 3 23.74 -16.08 4.45
C LYS A 3 23.35 -15.51 3.08
N LYS A 4 23.44 -16.32 2.01
CA LYS A 4 22.85 -15.98 0.72
C LYS A 4 21.36 -15.74 0.97
N ASN A 5 20.92 -14.49 0.85
CA ASN A 5 19.50 -14.15 0.91
C ASN A 5 18.79 -14.90 -0.22
N LYS A 6 18.03 -15.93 0.14
CA LYS A 6 17.18 -16.65 -0.81
C LYS A 6 16.16 -15.65 -1.34
N ARG A 7 16.16 -15.40 -2.64
CA ARG A 7 15.11 -14.62 -3.31
C ARG A 7 13.83 -15.46 -3.23
N ILE A 8 12.81 -14.92 -2.58
CA ILE A 8 11.52 -15.59 -2.41
C ILE A 8 10.53 -14.79 -3.24
N GLU A 9 9.91 -15.47 -4.20
CA GLU A 9 8.90 -14.92 -5.07
C GLU A 9 7.56 -15.55 -4.73
N LEU A 10 6.52 -14.73 -4.69
CA LEU A 10 5.13 -15.14 -4.52
C LEU A 10 4.40 -14.77 -5.79
N HIS A 11 3.53 -15.66 -6.26
CA HIS A 11 2.82 -15.50 -7.52
C HIS A 11 1.32 -15.37 -7.27
N ASP A 12 0.64 -14.68 -8.18
CA ASP A 12 -0.82 -14.54 -8.20
C ASP A 12 -1.40 -14.03 -6.87
N VAL A 13 -0.70 -13.11 -6.21
CA VAL A 13 -1.12 -12.53 -4.93
C VAL A 13 -2.14 -11.43 -5.19
N VAL A 14 -3.34 -11.60 -4.66
CA VAL A 14 -4.38 -10.57 -4.69
C VAL A 14 -4.11 -9.53 -3.60
N VAL A 15 -4.01 -8.27 -4.01
CA VAL A 15 -3.86 -7.14 -3.10
C VAL A 15 -5.22 -6.74 -2.56
N THR A 16 -5.34 -6.67 -1.24
CA THR A 16 -6.65 -6.54 -0.58
C THR A 16 -6.88 -5.17 0.04
N ASP A 17 -5.84 -4.48 0.45
CA ASP A 17 -5.98 -3.23 1.22
C ASP A 17 -4.77 -2.30 1.09
N TYR A 18 -4.84 -1.12 1.70
CA TYR A 18 -3.72 -0.20 1.89
C TYR A 18 -3.33 -0.13 3.37
N ALA A 19 -2.02 -0.01 3.58
CA ALA A 19 -1.41 0.36 4.83
C ALA A 19 -0.88 1.80 4.77
N ALA A 20 -0.32 2.20 5.90
CA ALA A 20 0.48 3.39 6.06
C ALA A 20 1.54 3.56 4.95
N GLU A 21 1.90 4.83 4.72
CA GLU A 21 3.01 5.22 3.88
C GLU A 21 2.91 4.76 2.40
N GLY A 22 1.70 4.50 1.89
CA GLY A 22 1.49 4.12 0.50
C GLY A 22 1.91 2.68 0.17
N LYS A 23 1.98 1.81 1.18
CA LYS A 23 2.17 0.38 0.98
C LYS A 23 0.80 -0.29 0.86
N ALA A 24 0.61 -1.13 -0.14
CA ALA A 24 -0.52 -2.04 -0.22
C ALA A 24 -0.34 -3.23 0.75
N LEU A 25 -1.42 -3.97 1.00
CA LEU A 25 -1.46 -5.14 1.85
C LEU A 25 -2.04 -6.34 1.14
N ALA A 26 -1.46 -7.50 1.42
CA ALA A 26 -2.09 -8.79 1.19
C ALA A 26 -1.90 -9.68 2.41
N LYS A 27 -2.77 -10.67 2.59
CA LYS A 27 -2.66 -11.68 3.64
C LYS A 27 -2.58 -13.05 3.02
N LEU A 28 -1.48 -13.76 3.27
CA LEU A 28 -1.24 -15.11 2.77
C LEU A 28 -0.92 -16.02 3.95
N ASP A 29 -1.69 -17.09 4.14
CA ASP A 29 -1.49 -18.08 5.23
C ASP A 29 -1.32 -17.45 6.63
N GLY A 30 -2.12 -16.42 6.93
CA GLY A 30 -2.05 -15.71 8.20
C GLY A 30 -0.97 -14.63 8.28
N LYS A 31 -0.05 -14.58 7.32
CA LYS A 31 1.05 -13.61 7.25
C LYS A 31 0.63 -12.33 6.53
N VAL A 32 0.99 -11.18 7.08
CA VAL A 32 0.76 -9.86 6.46
C VAL A 32 1.92 -9.50 5.53
N ILE A 33 1.62 -9.12 4.29
CA ILE A 33 2.62 -8.73 3.31
C ILE A 33 2.39 -7.26 2.95
N PHE A 34 3.38 -6.41 3.23
CA PHE A 34 3.40 -5.01 2.82
C PHE A 34 4.02 -4.91 1.42
N ILE A 35 3.29 -4.33 0.48
CA ILE A 35 3.59 -4.36 -0.95
C ILE A 35 3.80 -2.94 -1.47
N SER A 36 4.96 -2.69 -2.07
CA SER A 36 5.19 -1.45 -2.82
C SER A 36 4.83 -1.62 -4.29
N GLY A 37 4.12 -0.64 -4.87
CA GLY A 37 3.82 -0.58 -6.30
C GLY A 37 2.50 -1.24 -6.75
N ALA A 38 1.60 -1.54 -5.81
CA ALA A 38 0.28 -2.12 -6.10
C ALA A 38 -0.86 -1.34 -5.42
N VAL A 39 -2.07 -1.50 -5.94
CA VAL A 39 -3.32 -1.01 -5.35
C VAL A 39 -4.26 -2.19 -5.02
N PRO A 40 -5.21 -2.03 -4.09
CA PRO A 40 -6.26 -3.02 -3.82
C PRO A 40 -6.99 -3.42 -5.10
N GLY A 41 -7.14 -4.74 -5.29
CA GLY A 41 -7.69 -5.36 -6.49
C GLY A 41 -6.66 -5.74 -7.55
N ASP A 42 -5.40 -5.31 -7.46
CA ASP A 42 -4.34 -5.82 -8.34
C ASP A 42 -4.06 -7.30 -8.01
N THR A 43 -3.84 -8.12 -9.04
CA THR A 43 -3.24 -9.46 -8.89
C THR A 43 -1.79 -9.40 -9.36
N VAL A 44 -0.84 -9.71 -8.47
CA VAL A 44 0.58 -9.41 -8.68
C VAL A 44 1.51 -10.57 -8.31
N ASP A 45 2.63 -10.65 -9.03
CA ASP A 45 3.79 -11.40 -8.59
C ASP A 45 4.70 -10.47 -7.76
N LEU A 46 5.21 -10.99 -6.65
CA LEU A 46 5.94 -10.25 -5.64
C LEU A 46 7.31 -10.85 -5.39
N LEU A 47 8.33 -9.99 -5.25
CA LEU A 47 9.62 -10.36 -4.69
C LEU A 47 9.70 -9.89 -3.25
N LEU A 48 9.87 -10.82 -2.30
CA LEU A 48 10.08 -10.48 -0.90
C LEU A 48 11.43 -9.79 -0.71
N THR A 49 11.40 -8.58 -0.14
CA THR A 49 12.58 -7.80 0.23
C THR A 49 12.94 -8.01 1.71
N LYS A 50 11.96 -8.35 2.55
CA LYS A 50 12.15 -8.69 3.95
C LYS A 50 11.15 -9.77 4.35
N ASN A 51 11.62 -10.80 5.04
CA ASN A 51 10.79 -11.94 5.42
C ASN A 51 10.92 -12.21 6.93
N LYS A 52 9.89 -11.89 7.71
CA LYS A 52 9.76 -12.22 9.14
C LYS A 52 8.71 -13.32 9.33
N LYS A 53 8.49 -13.78 10.56
CA LYS A 53 7.53 -14.86 10.84
C LYS A 53 6.10 -14.43 10.47
N ASP A 54 5.64 -13.33 11.06
CA ASP A 54 4.23 -12.91 10.96
C ASP A 54 3.99 -11.85 9.88
N TRP A 55 5.06 -11.27 9.32
CA TRP A 55 4.95 -10.28 8.26
C TRP A 55 6.12 -10.31 7.27
N ALA A 56 5.93 -9.71 6.09
CA ALA A 56 6.96 -9.51 5.08
C ALA A 56 6.81 -8.15 4.39
N GLU A 57 7.91 -7.66 3.81
CA GLU A 57 7.88 -6.58 2.82
C GLU A 57 8.21 -7.17 1.45
N ALA A 58 7.53 -6.67 0.43
CA ALA A 58 7.68 -7.10 -0.94
C ALA A 58 7.54 -5.93 -1.91
N ARG A 59 8.10 -6.11 -3.10
CA ARG A 59 7.84 -5.22 -4.24
C ARG A 59 7.22 -6.01 -5.36
N VAL A 60 6.33 -5.37 -6.12
CA VAL A 60 5.80 -5.93 -7.35
C VAL A 60 6.94 -6.18 -8.33
N ILE A 61 6.96 -7.37 -8.92
CA ILE A 61 7.84 -7.71 -10.05
C ILE A 61 7.07 -7.88 -11.35
N ASN A 62 5.78 -8.22 -11.26
CA ASN A 62 4.89 -8.32 -12.41
C ASN A 62 3.43 -8.12 -11.95
N ILE A 63 2.62 -7.45 -12.77
CA ILE A 63 1.18 -7.31 -12.53
C ILE A 63 0.47 -8.22 -13.52
N LYS A 64 -0.30 -9.18 -13.02
CA LYS A 64 -1.09 -10.11 -13.83
C LYS A 64 -2.41 -9.49 -14.26
N GLU A 65 -3.07 -8.82 -13.33
CA GLU A 65 -4.35 -8.16 -13.54
C GLU A 65 -4.35 -6.83 -12.78
N LEU A 66 -4.76 -5.76 -13.46
CA LEU A 66 -4.89 -4.44 -12.87
C LEU A 66 -6.25 -4.33 -12.18
N SER A 67 -6.26 -3.72 -10.99
CA SER A 67 -7.49 -3.31 -10.33
C SER A 67 -8.30 -2.38 -11.23
N LYS A 68 -9.62 -2.53 -11.21
CA LYS A 68 -10.56 -1.60 -11.86
C LYS A 68 -10.51 -0.20 -11.23
N GLU A 69 -10.03 -0.10 -10.00
CA GLU A 69 -9.89 1.18 -9.31
C GLU A 69 -8.54 1.83 -9.61
N ARG A 70 -7.58 1.15 -10.26
CA ARG A 70 -6.27 1.73 -10.57
C ARG A 70 -6.40 2.88 -11.57
N VAL A 71 -5.66 3.96 -11.31
CA VAL A 71 -5.49 5.07 -12.27
C VAL A 71 -4.06 5.14 -12.75
N GLU A 72 -3.86 5.69 -13.94
CA GLU A 72 -2.53 5.96 -14.47
C GLU A 72 -1.91 7.17 -13.75
N PRO A 73 -0.70 7.03 -13.17
CA PRO A 73 0.03 8.16 -12.59
C PRO A 73 0.25 9.26 -13.63
N PHE A 74 0.01 10.52 -13.26
CA PHE A 74 0.21 11.65 -14.17
C PHE A 74 1.68 12.10 -14.30
N CYS A 75 2.53 11.72 -13.34
CA CYS A 75 3.94 12.08 -13.32
C CYS A 75 4.79 10.96 -13.92
N ASP A 76 5.54 11.25 -14.97
CA ASP A 76 6.44 10.30 -15.65
C ASP A 76 7.54 9.74 -14.73
N HIS A 77 7.84 10.43 -13.63
CA HIS A 77 8.84 10.00 -12.64
C HIS A 77 8.25 9.13 -11.51
N PHE A 78 6.94 8.86 -11.53
CA PHE A 78 6.28 8.06 -10.50
C PHE A 78 6.90 6.65 -10.43
N GLY A 79 7.11 6.16 -9.20
CA GLY A 79 7.79 4.89 -8.95
C GLY A 79 9.33 4.96 -8.92
N VAL A 80 9.94 6.06 -9.40
CA VAL A 80 11.41 6.23 -9.39
C VAL A 80 11.86 7.35 -8.45
N CYS A 81 11.29 8.55 -8.57
CA CYS A 81 11.73 9.73 -7.81
C CYS A 81 11.40 9.65 -6.30
N GLY A 82 10.38 8.88 -5.91
CA GLY A 82 10.00 8.65 -4.51
C GLY A 82 9.17 9.77 -3.86
N GLY A 83 9.00 10.93 -4.53
CA GLY A 83 8.21 12.05 -4.00
C GLY A 83 6.72 11.76 -3.84
N CYS A 84 6.15 10.95 -4.74
CA CYS A 84 4.75 10.54 -4.68
C CYS A 84 4.64 9.03 -4.49
N LYS A 85 3.74 8.58 -3.59
CA LYS A 85 3.53 7.15 -3.30
C LYS A 85 2.19 6.58 -3.79
N TRP A 86 1.20 7.44 -4.08
CA TRP A 86 -0.19 7.02 -4.28
C TRP A 86 -0.79 7.37 -5.65
N GLN A 87 -0.02 7.92 -6.61
CA GLN A 87 -0.62 8.42 -7.86
C GLN A 87 -1.34 7.37 -8.70
N MET A 88 -1.06 6.08 -8.46
CA MET A 88 -1.77 4.96 -9.08
C MET A 88 -3.14 4.65 -8.46
N LEU A 89 -3.53 5.36 -7.39
CA LEU A 89 -4.80 5.22 -6.68
C LEU A 89 -5.66 6.48 -6.83
N PRO A 90 -6.98 6.36 -7.09
CA PRO A 90 -7.92 7.47 -7.13
C PRO A 90 -7.88 8.32 -5.88
N TYR A 91 -8.06 9.63 -6.04
CA TYR A 91 -7.88 10.58 -4.94
C TYR A 91 -8.87 10.38 -3.79
N ASP A 92 -10.13 10.08 -4.10
CA ASP A 92 -11.17 9.72 -3.13
C ASP A 92 -10.75 8.51 -2.28
N LYS A 93 -10.14 7.49 -2.91
CA LYS A 93 -9.60 6.33 -2.22
C LYS A 93 -8.39 6.69 -1.36
N GLN A 94 -7.51 7.59 -1.82
CA GLN A 94 -6.41 8.09 -0.98
C GLN A 94 -6.92 8.73 0.31
N LEU A 95 -8.00 9.51 0.25
CA LEU A 95 -8.61 10.12 1.44
C LEU A 95 -9.16 9.06 2.40
N ILE A 96 -9.87 8.05 1.87
CA ILE A 96 -10.42 6.95 2.69
C ILE A 96 -9.30 6.24 3.46
N TYR A 97 -8.22 5.83 2.78
CA TYR A 97 -7.16 5.09 3.45
C TYR A 97 -6.34 5.96 4.41
N LYS A 98 -6.13 7.24 4.11
CA LYS A 98 -5.50 8.18 5.05
C LYS A 98 -6.34 8.41 6.30
N GLN A 99 -7.67 8.52 6.13
CA GLN A 99 -8.61 8.61 7.26
C GLN A 99 -8.50 7.36 8.12
N GLN A 100 -8.58 6.17 7.50
CA GLN A 100 -8.48 4.90 8.21
C GLN A 100 -7.15 4.76 8.97
N GLU A 101 -6.03 5.13 8.36
CA GLU A 101 -4.72 5.13 9.01
C GLU A 101 -4.70 6.05 10.24
N ALA A 102 -5.15 7.30 10.09
CA ALA A 102 -5.17 8.27 11.17
C ALA A 102 -6.06 7.80 12.33
N GLU A 103 -7.29 7.35 12.04
CA GLU A 103 -8.22 6.84 13.05
C GLU A 103 -7.67 5.61 13.77
N GLN A 104 -7.12 4.64 13.01
CA GLN A 104 -6.55 3.44 13.62
C GLN A 104 -5.38 3.77 14.54
N ASN A 105 -4.52 4.70 14.15
CA ASN A 105 -3.41 5.15 14.99
C ASN A 105 -3.91 5.83 16.28
N LEU A 106 -4.90 6.73 16.18
CA LEU A 106 -5.48 7.41 17.35
C LEU A 106 -6.17 6.43 18.29
N ARG A 107 -6.95 5.48 17.76
CA ARG A 107 -7.63 4.46 18.57
C ARG A 107 -6.65 3.47 19.21
N ARG A 108 -5.70 2.92 18.44
CA ARG A 108 -4.83 1.82 18.90
C ARG A 108 -3.64 2.29 19.72
N ILE A 109 -2.98 3.36 19.27
CA ILE A 109 -1.77 3.91 19.89
C ILE A 109 -2.17 5.00 20.88
N GLY A 110 -2.95 5.98 20.42
CA GLY A 110 -3.40 7.12 21.24
C GLY A 110 -4.47 6.79 22.28
N LYS A 111 -5.07 5.58 22.23
CA LYS A 111 -6.15 5.12 23.12
C LYS A 111 -7.39 6.04 23.12
N VAL A 112 -7.62 6.75 22.02
CA VAL A 112 -8.79 7.61 21.84
C VAL A 112 -9.96 6.75 21.34
N THR A 113 -10.87 6.37 22.23
CA THR A 113 -12.01 5.47 21.90
C THR A 113 -13.31 6.22 21.65
N ASP A 114 -13.55 7.31 22.38
CA ASP A 114 -14.85 7.96 22.49
C ASP A 114 -14.91 9.33 21.76
N ALA A 115 -14.00 9.55 20.82
CA ALA A 115 -14.01 10.73 19.97
C ALA A 115 -14.70 10.44 18.63
N GLU A 116 -15.45 11.43 18.16
CA GLU A 116 -15.87 11.51 16.77
C GLU A 116 -14.70 11.99 15.91
N PHE A 117 -14.40 11.27 14.84
CA PHE A 117 -13.37 11.66 13.88
C PHE A 117 -14.05 12.35 12.70
N LEU A 118 -13.69 13.61 12.49
CA LEU A 118 -14.12 14.34 11.30
C LEU A 118 -13.46 13.75 10.04
N PRO A 119 -14.12 13.80 8.87
CA PRO A 119 -13.52 13.39 7.61
C PRO A 119 -12.27 14.20 7.29
N ILE A 120 -11.26 13.54 6.71
CA ILE A 120 -10.04 14.19 6.23
C ILE A 120 -10.40 15.24 5.17
N ALA A 121 -9.84 16.43 5.32
CA ALA A 121 -10.01 17.48 4.33
C ALA A 121 -9.24 17.12 3.04
N GLY A 122 -9.97 17.05 1.93
CA GLY A 122 -9.38 16.95 0.60
C GLY A 122 -8.80 18.30 0.16
N ALA A 123 -7.85 18.25 -0.77
CA ALA A 123 -7.29 19.41 -1.44
C ALA A 123 -8.12 19.74 -2.70
N ASP A 124 -8.26 21.03 -3.00
CA ASP A 124 -8.97 21.51 -4.19
C ASP A 124 -8.25 21.10 -5.49
N ALA A 125 -6.91 21.10 -5.46
CA ALA A 125 -6.06 20.65 -6.56
C ALA A 125 -5.27 19.40 -6.17
N THR A 126 -5.34 18.36 -7.00
CA THR A 126 -4.65 17.07 -6.75
C THR A 126 -3.41 16.88 -7.61
N ARG A 127 -3.06 17.87 -8.44
CA ARG A 127 -1.90 17.89 -9.34
C ARG A 127 -1.23 19.27 -9.28
N HIS A 128 0.10 19.30 -9.31
CA HIS A 128 0.93 20.52 -9.38
C HIS A 128 0.65 21.57 -8.28
N TYR A 129 0.29 21.13 -7.08
CA TYR A 129 0.09 21.96 -5.89
C TYR A 129 1.37 22.16 -5.09
#